data_AF-A0A3N5ZDA0-F1
#
_entry.id   AF-A0A3N5ZDA0-F1
#
_cell.length_a   1.000
_cell.length_b   1.000
_cell.length_c   1.000
_cell.angle_alpha   90.00
_cell.angle_beta   90.00
_cell.angle_gamma   90.00
#
_symmetry.space_group_name_H-M   'P 1'
#
loop_
_entity.id
_entity.type
_entity.pdbx_description
1 polymer ?
#
loop_
_entity_poly.entity_id
_entity_poly.type
_entity_poly.pdbx_seq_one_letter_code
_entity_poly.pdbx_strand_id
1 'polypeptide(L)'
;MIQTWCDWFQIYPMVSSDAMLSPAKPVVLSEGAYENGPEYPTGPITPLLVRRQAWWTVMAGGSHTYGQNQMWRMEPGWDSTFETPGALQVTLMKRILSGLNWWELIPDQSLFASGVGSERALNAAMRSAKNDMALIYLSSQCHAFIQVHKIASKQVKATWINPADGTRKDAGGFPTGNLTGKPFPDNRVELFTTPGHWEDALLLLEAVENK
;
A
#
# COMPACT_ATOMS: atom_id res chain seq x y z
N MET A 1 19.94 0.70 3.38
CA MET A 1 19.58 1.85 2.51
C MET A 1 19.36 1.31 1.13
N ILE A 2 18.16 1.49 0.58
CA ILE A 2 17.81 1.00 -0.77
C ILE A 2 17.73 2.20 -1.72
N GLN A 3 18.28 2.01 -2.91
CA GLN A 3 18.15 2.92 -4.06
C GLN A 3 17.77 2.07 -5.27
N THR A 4 16.63 2.36 -5.89
CA THR A 4 16.16 1.63 -7.08
C THR A 4 16.33 2.43 -8.37
N TRP A 5 16.46 3.77 -8.27
CA TRP A 5 16.51 4.66 -9.42
C TRP A 5 15.42 4.33 -10.46
N CYS A 6 15.76 3.80 -11.63
CA CYS A 6 14.80 3.46 -12.69
C CYS A 6 14.04 2.14 -12.47
N ASP A 7 14.52 1.25 -11.60
CA ASP A 7 13.98 -0.10 -11.35
C ASP A 7 12.94 -0.09 -10.22
N TRP A 8 12.08 0.93 -10.22
CA TRP A 8 11.08 1.15 -9.17
C TRP A 8 10.12 -0.03 -8.93
N PHE A 9 9.96 -0.94 -9.91
CA PHE A 9 9.16 -2.16 -9.76
C PHE A 9 9.85 -3.22 -8.88
N GLN A 10 11.12 -3.05 -8.53
CA GLN A 10 11.88 -3.88 -7.59
C GLN A 10 11.77 -3.40 -6.14
N ILE A 11 11.11 -2.26 -5.87
CA ILE A 11 11.02 -1.70 -4.52
C ILE A 11 10.50 -2.71 -3.51
N TYR A 12 9.35 -3.34 -3.78
CA TYR A 12 8.75 -4.30 -2.85
C TYR A 12 9.68 -5.48 -2.54
N PRO A 13 10.20 -6.25 -3.53
CA PRO A 13 11.09 -7.37 -3.23
C PRO A 13 12.40 -6.95 -2.57
N MET A 14 12.99 -5.80 -2.94
CA MET A 14 14.21 -5.32 -2.28
C MET A 14 13.97 -4.93 -0.82
N VAL A 15 12.91 -4.17 -0.54
CA VAL A 15 12.54 -3.76 0.82
C VAL A 15 12.21 -4.98 1.67
N SER A 16 11.39 -5.90 1.15
CA SER A 16 11.02 -7.12 1.86
C SER A 16 12.24 -8.01 2.14
N SER A 17 13.20 -8.10 1.22
CA SER A 17 14.42 -8.88 1.43
C SER A 17 15.33 -8.26 2.50
N ASP A 18 15.51 -6.94 2.49
CA ASP A 18 16.33 -6.23 3.48
C ASP A 18 15.69 -6.33 4.88
N ALA A 19 14.36 -6.26 4.97
CA ALA A 19 13.61 -6.35 6.22
C ALA A 19 13.70 -7.73 6.89
N MET A 20 14.00 -8.78 6.12
CA MET A 20 14.17 -10.16 6.63
C MET A 20 15.61 -10.47 7.09
N LEU A 21 16.55 -9.55 6.94
CA LEU A 21 17.92 -9.75 7.41
C LEU A 21 18.00 -9.79 8.95
N SER A 22 18.95 -10.57 9.46
CA SER A 22 19.22 -10.70 10.89
C SER A 22 20.57 -10.07 11.25
N PRO A 23 20.66 -9.24 12.31
CA PRO A 23 19.56 -8.79 13.16
C PRO A 23 18.63 -7.80 12.44
N ALA A 24 17.34 -7.83 12.78
CA ALA A 24 16.33 -6.96 12.18
C ALA A 24 16.66 -5.48 12.40
N LYS A 25 16.54 -4.68 11.33
CA LYS A 25 16.77 -3.23 11.33
C LYS A 25 15.71 -2.53 10.48
N PRO A 26 15.38 -1.25 10.77
CA PRO A 26 14.52 -0.46 9.90
C PRO A 26 15.10 -0.36 8.49
N VAL A 27 14.24 -0.55 7.49
CA VAL A 27 14.59 -0.40 6.07
C VAL A 27 14.13 0.98 5.59
N VAL A 28 15.00 1.64 4.83
CA VAL A 28 14.71 2.94 4.21
C VAL A 28 14.95 2.80 2.72
N LEU A 29 13.90 3.02 1.91
CA LEU A 29 14.07 3.37 0.51
C LEU A 29 14.44 4.84 0.46
N SER A 30 15.74 5.10 0.35
CA SER A 30 16.28 6.46 0.36
C SER A 30 16.18 7.14 -0.99
N GLU A 31 16.15 6.37 -2.08
CA GLU A 31 16.07 6.94 -3.42
C GLU A 31 15.29 6.01 -4.39
N GLY A 32 14.08 6.43 -4.73
CA GLY A 32 13.31 5.91 -5.84
C GLY A 32 13.46 6.76 -7.11
N ALA A 33 12.59 6.55 -8.08
CA ALA A 33 12.43 7.43 -9.23
C ALA A 33 11.73 8.72 -8.82
N TYR A 34 12.35 9.85 -9.11
CA TYR A 34 11.85 11.18 -8.78
C TYR A 34 10.74 11.63 -9.71
N GLU A 35 9.74 12.31 -9.16
CA GLU A 35 8.65 12.89 -9.94
C GLU A 35 9.21 13.86 -11.00
N ASN A 36 8.70 13.74 -12.23
CA ASN A 36 9.13 14.52 -13.40
C ASN A 36 10.62 14.40 -13.76
N GLY A 37 11.32 13.35 -13.32
CA GLY A 37 12.70 13.11 -13.77
C GLY A 37 12.75 12.68 -15.24
N PRO A 38 13.59 13.33 -16.08
CA PRO A 38 13.65 13.02 -17.51
C PRO A 38 14.55 11.83 -17.87
N GLU A 39 15.35 11.31 -16.93
CA GLU A 39 16.43 10.36 -17.23
C GLU A 39 16.03 8.88 -17.17
N TYR A 40 14.74 8.57 -16.95
CA TYR A 40 14.30 7.20 -16.70
C TYR A 40 13.96 6.44 -17.99
N PRO A 41 14.66 5.32 -18.30
CA PRO A 41 14.31 4.47 -19.44
C PRO A 41 12.93 3.82 -19.32
N THR A 42 12.37 3.78 -18.12
CA THR A 42 11.04 3.21 -17.84
C THR A 42 9.89 4.16 -18.17
N GLY A 43 10.19 5.37 -18.63
CA GLY A 43 9.22 6.40 -19.01
C GLY A 43 9.00 7.46 -17.93
N PRO A 44 8.08 8.41 -18.15
CA PRO A 44 7.82 9.51 -17.23
C PRO A 44 7.34 9.01 -15.85
N ILE A 45 7.88 9.61 -14.79
CA ILE A 45 7.45 9.33 -13.42
C ILE A 45 6.24 10.20 -13.09
N THR A 46 5.05 9.60 -13.29
CA THR A 46 3.77 10.23 -13.00
C THR A 46 3.46 10.22 -11.49
N PRO A 47 2.50 11.03 -11.02
CA PRO A 47 2.03 10.97 -9.64
C PRO A 47 1.57 9.57 -9.21
N LEU A 48 0.96 8.79 -10.10
CA LEU A 48 0.60 7.39 -9.83
C LEU A 48 1.85 6.53 -9.55
N LEU A 49 2.92 6.68 -10.32
CA LEU A 49 4.17 5.96 -10.06
C LEU A 49 4.81 6.39 -8.74
N VAL A 50 4.74 7.68 -8.37
CA VAL A 50 5.15 8.14 -7.04
C VAL A 50 4.36 7.42 -5.94
N ARG A 51 3.02 7.35 -6.06
CA ARG A 51 2.18 6.63 -5.10
C ARG A 51 2.54 5.15 -5.01
N ARG A 52 2.74 4.47 -6.14
CA ARG A 52 3.13 3.06 -6.16
C ARG A 52 4.45 2.81 -5.43
N GLN A 53 5.47 3.63 -5.70
CA GLN A 53 6.76 3.54 -5.02
C GLN A 53 6.60 3.71 -3.50
N ALA A 54 5.83 4.72 -3.07
CA ALA A 54 5.60 4.99 -1.66
C ALA A 54 4.84 3.85 -0.96
N TRP A 55 3.72 3.40 -1.54
CA TRP A 55 2.91 2.33 -0.99
C TRP A 55 3.62 0.97 -1.01
N TRP A 56 4.32 0.61 -2.09
CA TRP A 56 5.11 -0.63 -2.10
C TRP A 56 6.21 -0.64 -1.04
N THR A 57 6.84 0.50 -0.78
CA THR A 57 7.86 0.61 0.27
C THR A 57 7.24 0.31 1.64
N VAL A 58 6.15 0.99 1.99
CA VAL A 58 5.50 0.83 3.30
C VAL A 58 4.89 -0.56 3.45
N MET A 59 4.22 -1.05 2.40
CA MET A 59 3.59 -2.38 2.40
C MET A 59 4.59 -3.52 2.52
N ALA A 60 5.86 -3.30 2.14
CA ALA A 60 6.96 -4.23 2.33
C ALA A 60 7.65 -4.09 3.71
N GLY A 61 7.19 -3.18 4.57
CA GLY A 61 7.74 -2.95 5.92
C GLY A 61 8.86 -1.91 5.99
N GLY A 62 9.07 -1.14 4.92
CA GLY A 62 10.07 -0.07 4.85
C GLY A 62 9.50 1.32 5.08
N SER A 63 10.40 2.31 5.10
CA SER A 63 10.08 3.75 5.09
C SER A 63 10.52 4.38 3.76
N HIS A 64 9.80 5.41 3.32
CA HIS A 64 9.92 5.98 1.98
C HIS A 64 10.42 7.43 2.02
N THR A 65 11.39 7.73 1.15
CA THR A 65 11.78 9.10 0.81
C THR A 65 11.21 9.47 -0.55
N TYR A 66 10.53 10.61 -0.62
CA TYR A 66 10.06 11.22 -1.86
C TYR A 66 11.14 12.11 -2.48
N GLY A 67 11.23 12.15 -3.81
CA GLY A 67 12.07 13.09 -4.53
C GLY A 67 11.39 13.65 -5.77
N GLN A 68 11.78 14.87 -6.12
CA GLN A 68 11.23 15.65 -7.22
C GLN A 68 12.41 16.23 -8.02
N ASN A 69 12.37 16.09 -9.36
CA ASN A 69 13.51 16.42 -10.22
C ASN A 69 14.04 17.86 -10.11
N GLN A 70 13.17 18.84 -10.30
CA GLN A 70 13.51 20.27 -10.25
C GLN A 70 13.94 20.70 -8.84
N MET A 71 13.35 20.10 -7.79
CA MET A 71 13.71 20.34 -6.39
C MET A 71 15.13 19.89 -6.06
N TRP A 72 15.51 18.65 -6.35
CA TRP A 72 16.83 18.14 -5.96
C TRP A 72 17.97 18.84 -6.72
N ARG A 73 17.68 19.34 -7.93
CA ARG A 73 18.61 20.12 -8.75
C ARG A 73 18.67 21.60 -8.39
N MET A 74 17.76 22.07 -7.52
CA MET A 74 17.60 23.50 -7.20
C MET A 74 17.43 24.36 -8.47
N GLU A 75 16.69 23.85 -9.45
CA GLU A 75 16.44 24.54 -10.72
C GLU A 75 15.56 25.80 -10.50
N PRO A 76 15.58 26.78 -11.43
CA PRO A 76 14.69 27.94 -11.34
C PRO A 76 13.23 27.53 -11.12
N GLY A 77 12.56 28.08 -10.10
CA GLY A 77 11.18 27.74 -9.74
C GLY A 77 11.00 26.45 -8.94
N TRP A 78 12.08 25.87 -8.39
CA TRP A 78 12.02 24.67 -7.54
C TRP A 78 11.05 24.78 -6.36
N ASP A 79 10.81 25.98 -5.85
CA ASP A 79 9.87 26.25 -4.76
C ASP A 79 8.41 25.99 -5.15
N SER A 80 8.07 26.09 -6.44
CA SER A 80 6.75 25.70 -6.94
C SER A 80 6.48 24.19 -6.87
N THR A 81 7.51 23.37 -6.67
CA THR A 81 7.36 21.91 -6.67
C THR A 81 6.80 21.36 -5.37
N PHE A 82 6.66 22.18 -4.32
CA PHE A 82 6.06 21.74 -3.05
C PHE A 82 4.60 21.31 -3.20
N GLU A 83 3.93 21.81 -4.24
CA GLU A 83 2.53 21.53 -4.53
C GLU A 83 2.34 20.57 -5.71
N THR A 84 3.40 19.88 -6.18
CA THR A 84 3.19 18.86 -7.21
C THR A 84 2.27 17.75 -6.69
N PRO A 85 1.49 17.10 -7.57
CA PRO A 85 0.57 16.05 -7.14
C PRO A 85 1.26 14.93 -6.36
N GLY A 86 2.48 14.50 -6.77
CA GLY A 86 3.25 13.49 -6.03
C GLY A 86 3.59 13.93 -4.60
N ALA A 87 4.06 15.17 -4.41
CA ALA A 87 4.38 15.71 -3.08
C ALA A 87 3.15 15.74 -2.14
N LEU A 88 2.02 16.21 -2.66
CA LEU A 88 0.75 16.24 -1.92
C LEU A 88 0.26 14.82 -1.58
N GLN A 89 0.41 13.87 -2.50
CA GLN A 89 -0.05 12.49 -2.31
C GLN A 89 0.81 11.69 -1.31
N VAL A 90 2.12 11.93 -1.25
CA VAL A 90 2.98 11.34 -0.20
C VAL A 90 2.64 11.95 1.18
N THR A 91 2.29 13.24 1.22
CA THR A 91 1.76 13.87 2.45
C THR A 91 0.44 13.26 2.88
N LEU A 92 -0.45 12.96 1.92
CA LEU A 92 -1.70 12.26 2.17
C LEU A 92 -1.47 10.82 2.66
N MET A 93 -0.50 10.08 2.09
CA MET A 93 -0.11 8.75 2.58
C MET A 93 0.24 8.79 4.07
N LYS A 94 1.04 9.78 4.50
CA LYS A 94 1.35 9.98 5.93
C LYS A 94 0.08 10.18 6.76
N ARG A 95 -0.88 10.99 6.29
CA ARG A 95 -2.16 11.22 6.99
C ARG A 95 -3.00 9.94 7.08
N ILE A 96 -3.07 9.15 6.00
CA ILE A 96 -3.79 7.86 5.99
C ILE A 96 -3.16 6.91 7.00
N LEU A 97 -1.84 6.69 6.93
CA LEU A 97 -1.12 5.79 7.83
C LEU A 97 -1.20 6.25 9.29
N SER A 98 -1.08 7.55 9.56
CA SER A 98 -1.18 8.10 10.92
C SER A 98 -2.58 7.98 11.53
N GLY A 99 -3.61 7.80 10.69
CA GLY A 99 -4.96 7.46 11.15
C GLY A 99 -5.13 5.98 11.50
N LEU A 100 -4.09 5.17 11.30
CA LEU A 100 -4.04 3.75 11.63
C LEU A 100 -2.93 3.52 12.66
N ASN A 101 -3.04 2.44 13.44
CA ASN A 101 -1.91 1.93 14.23
C ASN A 101 -0.90 1.24 13.30
N TRP A 102 -0.33 1.97 12.35
CA TRP A 102 0.47 1.42 11.25
C TRP A 102 1.70 0.63 11.72
N TRP A 103 2.22 0.93 12.92
CA TRP A 103 3.33 0.19 13.54
C TRP A 103 2.95 -1.23 13.98
N GLU A 104 1.65 -1.57 14.04
CA GLU A 104 1.17 -2.94 14.29
C GLU A 104 1.02 -3.75 13.00
N LEU A 105 1.09 -3.11 11.82
CA LEU A 105 0.93 -3.75 10.51
C LEU A 105 2.24 -4.40 10.05
N ILE A 106 2.14 -5.65 9.61
CA ILE A 106 3.26 -6.45 9.09
C ILE A 106 2.91 -6.87 7.66
N PRO A 107 3.87 -6.89 6.71
CA PRO A 107 3.66 -7.38 5.35
C PRO A 107 3.06 -8.79 5.34
N ASP A 108 1.96 -8.98 4.60
CA ASP A 108 1.26 -10.26 4.52
C ASP A 108 0.55 -10.45 3.16
N GLN A 109 1.31 -10.91 2.16
CA GLN A 109 0.77 -11.23 0.84
C GLN A 109 -0.18 -12.43 0.84
N SER A 110 -0.24 -13.20 1.94
CA SER A 110 -1.17 -14.33 2.04
C SER A 110 -2.63 -13.88 2.15
N LEU A 111 -2.90 -12.59 2.36
CA LEU A 111 -4.24 -12.01 2.28
C LEU A 111 -4.87 -12.15 0.89
N PHE A 112 -4.07 -12.26 -0.18
CA PHE A 112 -4.59 -12.55 -1.51
C PHE A 112 -4.85 -14.06 -1.67
N ALA A 113 -6.07 -14.43 -2.04
CA ALA A 113 -6.35 -15.75 -2.61
C ALA A 113 -5.96 -15.78 -4.09
N SER A 114 -6.18 -14.66 -4.80
CA SER A 114 -5.71 -14.42 -6.16
C SER A 114 -5.72 -12.92 -6.47
N GLY A 115 -5.06 -12.50 -7.56
CA GLY A 115 -4.96 -11.10 -7.96
C GLY A 115 -3.81 -10.32 -7.31
N VAL A 116 -2.77 -11.00 -6.81
CA VAL A 116 -1.57 -10.35 -6.26
C VAL A 116 -0.77 -9.59 -7.33
N GLY A 117 -0.74 -10.07 -8.57
CA GLY A 117 0.08 -9.46 -9.64
C GLY A 117 1.58 -9.57 -9.39
N SER A 118 2.37 -8.89 -10.22
CA SER A 118 3.83 -8.84 -10.12
C SER A 118 4.38 -7.55 -10.73
N GLU A 119 5.63 -7.22 -10.39
CA GLU A 119 6.37 -6.08 -10.92
C GLU A 119 5.52 -4.79 -10.93
N ARG A 120 5.24 -4.23 -12.11
CA ARG A 120 4.52 -2.96 -12.30
C ARG A 120 3.06 -3.00 -11.87
N ALA A 121 2.49 -4.19 -11.73
CA ALA A 121 1.10 -4.44 -11.34
C ALA A 121 0.99 -5.18 -10.00
N LEU A 122 2.07 -5.19 -9.20
CA LEU A 122 2.07 -5.81 -7.89
C LEU A 122 1.04 -5.12 -6.97
N ASN A 123 0.14 -5.91 -6.42
CA ASN A 123 -0.69 -5.55 -5.29
C ASN A 123 -0.01 -6.02 -4.01
N ALA A 124 -0.19 -5.26 -2.95
CA ALA A 124 0.50 -5.50 -1.70
C ALA A 124 -0.45 -5.42 -0.52
N ALA A 125 -0.16 -6.16 0.54
CA ALA A 125 -1.01 -6.22 1.70
C ALA A 125 -0.20 -6.28 2.98
N MET A 126 -0.75 -5.66 4.02
CA MET A 126 -0.28 -5.77 5.40
C MET A 126 -1.43 -6.16 6.30
N ARG A 127 -1.11 -6.84 7.39
CA ARG A 127 -2.06 -7.24 8.44
C ARG A 127 -1.51 -6.90 9.82
N SER A 128 -2.38 -6.45 10.71
CA SER A 128 -2.04 -6.20 12.12
C SER A 128 -1.56 -7.49 12.78
N ALA A 129 -0.59 -7.42 13.69
CA ALA A 129 -0.16 -8.58 14.47
C ALA A 129 -1.30 -9.28 15.26
N LYS A 130 -2.34 -8.51 15.63
CA LYS A 130 -3.56 -9.01 16.33
C LYS A 130 -4.58 -9.66 15.38
N ASN A 131 -4.37 -9.54 14.07
CA ASN A 131 -5.30 -9.94 13.03
C ASN A 131 -6.67 -9.22 13.09
N ASP A 132 -6.77 -8.04 13.69
CA ASP A 132 -8.02 -7.25 13.74
C ASP A 132 -8.13 -6.23 12.59
N MET A 133 -7.03 -5.93 11.90
CA MET A 133 -7.00 -4.98 10.80
C MET A 133 -6.10 -5.47 9.66
N ALA A 134 -6.49 -5.17 8.42
CA ALA A 134 -5.62 -5.33 7.26
C ALA A 134 -5.73 -4.12 6.32
N LEU A 135 -4.63 -3.79 5.66
CA LEU A 135 -4.57 -2.76 4.63
C LEU A 135 -4.02 -3.38 3.36
N ILE A 136 -4.76 -3.27 2.27
CA ILE A 136 -4.41 -3.83 0.97
C ILE A 136 -4.30 -2.69 -0.05
N TYR A 137 -3.19 -2.62 -0.76
CA TYR A 137 -2.96 -1.70 -1.87
C TYR A 137 -3.15 -2.42 -3.21
N LEU A 138 -4.11 -1.93 -3.99
CA LEU A 138 -4.29 -2.30 -5.39
C LEU A 138 -3.62 -1.23 -6.26
N SER A 139 -2.53 -1.59 -6.94
CA SER A 139 -1.67 -0.63 -7.65
C SER A 139 -2.22 -0.19 -9.02
N SER A 140 -3.27 -0.83 -9.49
CA SER A 140 -3.94 -0.55 -10.76
C SER A 140 -5.43 -0.86 -10.67
N GLN A 141 -6.19 -0.46 -11.69
CA GLN A 141 -7.57 -0.94 -11.89
C GLN A 141 -7.57 -2.45 -12.08
N CYS A 142 -7.93 -3.16 -11.02
CA CYS A 142 -7.96 -4.61 -11.00
C CYS A 142 -9.03 -5.15 -10.06
N HIS A 143 -9.15 -6.48 -10.10
CA HIS A 143 -9.95 -7.28 -9.18
C HIS A 143 -9.01 -8.18 -8.39
N ALA A 144 -9.29 -8.34 -7.09
CA ALA A 144 -8.54 -9.23 -6.22
C ALA A 144 -9.49 -10.01 -5.32
N PHE A 145 -9.18 -11.28 -5.09
CA PHE A 145 -9.89 -12.12 -4.15
C PHE A 145 -9.14 -12.10 -2.81
N ILE A 146 -9.80 -11.61 -1.76
CA ILE A 146 -9.18 -11.34 -0.45
C ILE A 146 -9.69 -12.31 0.60
N GLN A 147 -8.76 -12.93 1.34
CA GLN A 147 -9.03 -13.90 2.39
C GLN A 147 -9.52 -13.21 3.67
N VAL A 148 -10.79 -12.78 3.69
CA VAL A 148 -11.39 -12.05 4.83
C VAL A 148 -11.44 -12.86 6.13
N HIS A 149 -11.41 -14.20 6.07
CA HIS A 149 -11.32 -15.06 7.25
C HIS A 149 -10.03 -14.88 8.07
N LYS A 150 -8.99 -14.26 7.48
CA LYS A 150 -7.74 -13.94 8.16
C LYS A 150 -7.87 -12.79 9.16
N ILE A 151 -9.02 -12.11 9.17
CA ILE A 151 -9.39 -11.16 10.21
C ILE A 151 -10.06 -11.91 11.36
N ALA A 152 -9.53 -11.74 12.57
CA ALA A 152 -9.96 -12.37 13.82
C ALA A 152 -11.20 -11.69 14.43
N SER A 153 -12.26 -11.57 13.63
CA SER A 153 -13.60 -11.19 14.08
C SER A 153 -14.63 -12.07 13.39
N LYS A 154 -15.90 -12.06 13.83
CA LYS A 154 -17.02 -12.70 13.09
C LYS A 154 -17.41 -11.92 11.84
N GLN A 155 -17.25 -10.60 11.88
CA GLN A 155 -17.64 -9.66 10.84
C GLN A 155 -16.47 -8.71 10.58
N VAL A 156 -16.24 -8.39 9.32
CA VAL A 156 -15.27 -7.39 8.89
C VAL A 156 -15.99 -6.27 8.16
N LYS A 157 -15.62 -5.03 8.46
CA LYS A 157 -16.00 -3.85 7.68
C LYS A 157 -14.92 -3.56 6.67
N ALA A 158 -15.31 -3.36 5.42
CA ALA A 158 -14.41 -3.00 4.34
C ALA A 158 -14.63 -1.53 3.94
N THR A 159 -13.54 -0.78 3.78
CA THR A 159 -13.57 0.62 3.36
C THR A 159 -12.55 0.86 2.27
N TRP A 160 -12.98 1.42 1.14
CA TRP A 160 -12.08 1.93 0.11
C TRP A 160 -11.53 3.29 0.48
N ILE A 161 -10.25 3.53 0.23
CA ILE A 161 -9.58 4.82 0.37
C ILE A 161 -8.84 5.11 -0.93
N ASN A 162 -9.10 6.25 -1.55
CA ASN A 162 -8.37 6.72 -2.72
C ASN A 162 -7.03 7.32 -2.28
N PRO A 163 -5.88 6.75 -2.65
CA PRO A 163 -4.58 7.29 -2.26
C PRO A 163 -4.22 8.60 -2.98
N ALA A 164 -4.95 8.98 -4.04
CA ALA A 164 -4.71 10.22 -4.78
C ALA A 164 -5.33 11.46 -4.12
N ASP A 165 -6.47 11.32 -3.43
CA ASP A 165 -7.24 12.44 -2.86
C ASP A 165 -7.77 12.21 -1.42
N GLY A 166 -7.68 10.99 -0.91
CA GLY A 166 -8.09 10.62 0.45
C GLY A 166 -9.56 10.27 0.60
N THR A 167 -10.34 10.31 -0.48
CA THR A 167 -11.76 9.97 -0.50
C THR A 167 -11.99 8.56 0.02
N ARG A 168 -12.93 8.41 0.95
CA ARG A 168 -13.34 7.12 1.49
C ARG A 168 -14.69 6.69 0.94
N LYS A 169 -14.84 5.42 0.60
CA LYS A 169 -16.12 4.82 0.20
C LYS A 169 -16.36 3.54 1.00
N ASP A 170 -17.59 3.33 1.44
CA ASP A 170 -17.99 2.06 2.04
C ASP A 170 -17.84 0.93 1.00
N ALA A 171 -17.23 -0.17 1.41
CA ALA A 171 -17.06 -1.37 0.59
C ALA A 171 -17.88 -2.55 1.12
N GLY A 172 -18.70 -2.33 2.14
CA GLY A 172 -19.62 -3.31 2.72
C GLY A 172 -19.07 -4.00 3.96
N GLY A 173 -19.90 -4.85 4.56
CA GLY A 173 -19.56 -5.70 5.69
C GLY A 173 -19.72 -7.17 5.34
N PHE A 174 -18.76 -8.01 5.75
CA PHE A 174 -18.70 -9.41 5.34
C PHE A 174 -18.51 -10.34 6.55
N PRO A 175 -19.20 -11.50 6.57
CA PRO A 175 -18.90 -12.55 7.52
C PRO A 175 -17.55 -13.16 7.18
N THR A 176 -16.63 -13.13 8.14
CA THR A 176 -15.28 -13.69 7.97
C THR A 176 -15.31 -15.22 8.04
N GLY A 177 -16.32 -15.82 8.67
CA GLY A 177 -16.32 -17.24 9.03
C GLY A 177 -15.31 -17.59 10.14
N ASN A 178 -14.67 -16.60 10.75
CA ASN A 178 -13.76 -16.72 11.89
C ASN A 178 -14.52 -16.43 13.20
N LEU A 179 -14.01 -16.93 14.33
CA LEU A 179 -14.64 -16.82 15.66
C LEU A 179 -16.10 -17.27 15.71
N THR A 180 -16.47 -18.25 14.88
CA THR A 180 -17.83 -18.82 14.78
C THR A 180 -18.09 -19.96 15.78
N GLY A 181 -17.13 -20.26 16.66
CA GLY A 181 -17.19 -21.41 17.58
C GLY A 181 -16.71 -22.74 16.97
N LYS A 182 -16.38 -22.75 15.68
CA LYS A 182 -15.70 -23.87 15.01
C LYS A 182 -14.20 -23.86 15.33
N PRO A 183 -13.52 -25.03 15.31
CA PRO A 183 -12.08 -25.11 15.53
C PRO A 183 -11.25 -24.44 14.43
N PHE A 184 -11.80 -24.30 13.21
CA PHE A 184 -11.15 -23.65 12.08
C PHE A 184 -12.11 -22.67 11.37
N PRO A 185 -11.62 -21.57 10.78
CA PRO A 185 -12.44 -20.66 9.99
C PRO A 185 -12.97 -21.30 8.70
N ASP A 186 -14.09 -20.79 8.18
CA ASP A 186 -14.73 -21.27 6.95
C ASP A 186 -13.98 -20.86 5.65
N ASN A 187 -12.70 -20.46 5.74
CA ASN A 187 -11.86 -20.01 4.62
C ASN A 187 -12.54 -19.00 3.67
N ARG A 188 -13.32 -18.07 4.22
CA ARG A 188 -14.06 -17.07 3.43
C ARG A 188 -13.12 -16.18 2.63
N VAL A 189 -13.54 -15.94 1.40
CA VAL A 189 -12.86 -15.10 0.40
C VAL A 189 -13.90 -14.19 -0.23
N GLU A 190 -13.58 -12.91 -0.39
CA GLU A 190 -14.46 -11.93 -1.00
C GLU A 190 -13.77 -11.27 -2.19
N LEU A 191 -14.56 -10.97 -3.23
CA LEU A 191 -14.08 -10.29 -4.43
C LEU A 191 -14.16 -8.77 -4.24
N PHE A 192 -13.02 -8.11 -4.38
CA PHE A 192 -12.94 -6.66 -4.36
C PHE A 192 -12.47 -6.12 -5.72
N THR A 193 -13.07 -5.02 -6.14
CA THR A 193 -12.78 -4.35 -7.41
C THR A 193 -12.41 -2.91 -7.15
N THR A 194 -11.35 -2.44 -7.78
CA THR A 194 -10.93 -1.03 -7.73
C THR A 194 -12.11 -0.12 -8.11
N PRO A 195 -12.51 0.87 -7.27
CA PRO A 195 -13.72 1.65 -7.53
C PRO A 195 -13.66 2.56 -8.77
N GLY A 196 -14.58 2.35 -9.73
CA GLY A 196 -14.85 3.28 -10.83
C GLY A 196 -13.59 3.66 -11.63
N HIS A 197 -13.28 4.96 -11.68
CA HIS A 197 -12.14 5.50 -12.43
C HIS A 197 -10.89 5.72 -11.56
N TRP A 198 -10.80 5.16 -10.36
CA TRP A 198 -9.59 5.28 -9.54
C TRP A 198 -8.44 4.55 -10.22
N GLU A 199 -7.26 5.18 -10.27
CA GLU A 199 -6.06 4.59 -10.90
C GLU A 199 -5.45 3.49 -10.01
N ASP A 200 -5.56 3.66 -8.70
CA ASP A 200 -5.11 2.77 -7.64
C ASP A 200 -6.02 2.95 -6.41
N ALA A 201 -6.00 1.98 -5.47
CA ALA A 201 -6.88 2.01 -4.31
C ALA A 201 -6.27 1.32 -3.09
N LEU A 202 -6.67 1.79 -1.91
CA LEU A 202 -6.45 1.06 -0.66
C LEU A 202 -7.77 0.45 -0.20
N LEU A 203 -7.74 -0.82 0.18
CA LEU A 203 -8.81 -1.51 0.88
C LEU A 203 -8.41 -1.67 2.34
N LEU A 204 -9.13 -1.00 3.23
CA LEU A 204 -9.02 -1.15 4.67
C LEU A 204 -10.06 -2.16 5.14
N LEU A 205 -9.60 -3.21 5.82
CA LEU A 205 -10.43 -4.21 6.48
C LEU A 205 -10.29 -4.05 7.99
N GLU A 206 -11.41 -3.87 8.69
CA GLU A 206 -11.44 -3.67 10.14
C GLU A 206 -12.40 -4.68 10.78
N ALA A 207 -11.92 -5.36 11.83
CA ALA A 207 -12.76 -6.18 12.68
C ALA A 207 -13.90 -5.34 13.26
N VAL A 208 -15.13 -5.84 13.12
CA VAL A 208 -16.27 -5.26 13.85
C VAL A 208 -16.25 -5.85 15.24
N GLU A 209 -16.03 -5.03 16.27
CA GLU A 209 -16.19 -5.46 17.66
C GLU A 209 -17.68 -5.72 17.92
N ASN A 210 -18.00 -6.93 18.40
CA ASN A 210 -19.32 -7.20 18.93
C ASN A 210 -19.39 -6.53 20.32
N LYS A 211 -20.17 -5.45 20.45
CA LYS A 211 -20.65 -4.99 21.75
C LYS A 211 -21.57 -6.03 22.38
#